data_AF-A0A9D8RW53-F1
#
_entry.id   AF-A0A9D8RW53-F1
#
_cell.length_a   1.000
_cell.length_b   1.000
_cell.length_c   1.000
_cell.angle_alpha   90.00
_cell.angle_beta   90.00
_cell.angle_gamma   90.00
#
_symmetry.space_group_name_H-M   'P 1'
#
loop_
_entity.id
_entity.type
_entity.pdbx_description
1 polymer ?
#
loop_
_entity_poly.entity_id
_entity_poly.type
_entity_poly.pdbx_seq_one_letter_code
_entity_poly.pdbx_strand_id
1 'polypeptide(L)'
;NLEAIAFIKKLNAAVLGEFPDALMIAEESSAFGGVTAPISVGGMGFSLKWNMGWANDFYDYLSTDPLFRQYKHTALNFPLMYAFSENYVMPISHDEVVHGKKSFVDKFSGEYGDKFLGARVGLLLQMTYPGKKLLFMGTEYAQFREWDFDNSLEWFMLDYPNHKYFRDYVSSLNAFYLERRELWERDFTPEGFSWLLADEAEKNLVAFRRHSLDGRSIIVILNFSGVTQGGSFEVGKRESFMPIFDTGNLSESDRSVSLSKDGERTLLNFCVPRLSGLVLECKVNRHRPSAKRAAGKQ
;
A
#
# COMPACT_ATOMS: atom_id res chain seq x y z
N ASN A 1 -26.70 -12.31 19.01
CA ASN A 1 -26.79 -13.79 18.98
C ASN A 1 -25.58 -14.31 19.75
N LEU A 2 -25.77 -14.70 21.01
CA LEU A 2 -24.67 -15.06 21.92
C LEU A 2 -24.11 -16.44 21.59
N GLU A 3 -24.97 -17.32 21.11
CA GLU A 3 -24.69 -18.68 20.68
C GLU A 3 -23.72 -18.69 19.49
N ALA A 4 -23.94 -17.79 18.51
CA ALA A 4 -23.04 -17.61 17.38
C ALA A 4 -21.65 -17.11 17.82
N ILE A 5 -21.60 -16.15 18.76
CA ILE A 5 -20.33 -15.66 19.31
C ILE A 5 -19.58 -16.80 20.01
N ALA A 6 -20.27 -17.57 20.87
CA ALA A 6 -19.68 -18.70 21.57
C ALA A 6 -19.18 -19.78 20.59
N PHE A 7 -19.94 -20.07 19.54
CA PHE A 7 -19.56 -20.99 18.49
C PHE A 7 -18.27 -20.54 17.77
N ILE A 8 -18.21 -19.29 17.31
CA ILE A 8 -17.02 -18.77 16.59
C ILE A 8 -15.78 -18.81 17.48
N LYS A 9 -15.90 -18.41 18.75
CA LYS A 9 -14.78 -18.51 19.70
C LYS A 9 -14.32 -19.95 19.86
N LYS A 10 -15.25 -20.90 20.00
CA LYS A 10 -14.92 -22.34 20.10
C LYS A 10 -14.27 -22.86 18.82
N LEU A 11 -14.75 -22.45 17.64
CA LEU A 11 -14.18 -22.81 16.33
C LEU A 11 -12.73 -22.34 16.22
N ASN A 12 -12.47 -21.04 16.44
CA ASN A 12 -11.13 -20.48 16.33
C ASN A 12 -10.16 -21.12 17.34
N ALA A 13 -10.59 -21.35 18.58
CA ALA A 13 -9.78 -22.03 19.58
C ALA A 13 -9.44 -23.49 19.18
N ALA A 14 -10.40 -24.22 18.62
CA ALA A 14 -10.18 -25.60 18.18
C ALA A 14 -9.22 -25.68 16.98
N VAL A 15 -9.45 -24.86 15.95
CA VAL A 15 -8.60 -24.85 14.75
C VAL A 15 -7.18 -24.45 15.08
N LEU A 16 -6.99 -23.34 15.81
CA LEU A 16 -5.64 -22.84 16.14
C LEU A 16 -4.94 -23.67 17.22
N GLY A 17 -5.69 -24.44 18.02
CA GLY A 17 -5.13 -25.41 18.96
C GLY A 17 -4.53 -26.64 18.27
N GLU A 18 -5.16 -27.11 17.20
CA GLU A 18 -4.69 -28.27 16.41
C GLU A 18 -3.70 -27.85 15.30
N PHE A 19 -3.93 -26.69 14.69
CA PHE A 19 -3.15 -26.14 13.57
C PHE A 19 -2.67 -24.71 13.88
N PRO A 20 -1.58 -24.55 14.65
CA PRO A 20 -1.12 -23.23 15.11
C PRO A 20 -0.76 -22.25 13.99
N ASP A 21 -0.37 -22.75 12.82
CA ASP A 21 0.02 -21.95 11.66
C ASP A 21 -1.15 -21.62 10.71
N ALA A 22 -2.36 -22.10 11.01
CA ALA A 22 -3.54 -21.79 10.21
C ALA A 22 -3.93 -20.30 10.34
N LEU A 23 -4.45 -19.73 9.25
CA LEU A 23 -5.03 -18.40 9.26
C LEU A 23 -6.55 -18.50 9.29
N MET A 24 -7.16 -17.95 10.34
CA MET A 24 -8.59 -17.71 10.42
C MET A 24 -8.84 -16.26 10.03
N ILE A 25 -9.54 -16.02 8.92
CA ILE A 25 -9.75 -14.67 8.38
C ILE A 25 -11.25 -14.35 8.39
N ALA A 26 -11.62 -13.22 8.97
CA ALA A 26 -13.00 -12.72 8.99
C ALA A 26 -13.21 -11.62 7.96
N GLU A 27 -14.36 -11.64 7.30
CA GLU A 27 -15.00 -10.43 6.78
C GLU A 27 -16.12 -10.08 7.77
N GLU A 28 -16.08 -8.85 8.29
CA GLU A 28 -17.03 -8.40 9.30
C GLU A 28 -17.29 -6.90 9.06
N SER A 29 -18.46 -6.60 8.50
CA SER A 29 -18.83 -5.29 7.98
C SER A 29 -19.55 -4.37 8.99
N SER A 30 -19.61 -4.72 10.27
CA SER A 30 -20.06 -3.81 11.33
C SER A 30 -18.87 -3.23 12.12
N ALA A 31 -19.16 -2.42 13.13
CA ALA A 31 -18.16 -1.84 14.04
C ALA A 31 -17.83 -2.78 15.22
N PHE A 32 -17.94 -4.10 15.05
CA PHE A 32 -17.66 -5.06 16.12
C PHE A 32 -16.15 -5.07 16.42
N GLY A 33 -15.78 -4.72 17.65
CA GLY A 33 -14.38 -4.63 18.08
C GLY A 33 -13.80 -5.95 18.60
N GLY A 34 -12.49 -6.11 18.45
CA GLY A 34 -11.75 -7.27 18.98
C GLY A 34 -11.94 -8.53 18.15
N VAL A 35 -12.17 -8.40 16.85
CA VAL A 35 -12.37 -9.55 15.94
C VAL A 35 -11.08 -10.38 15.86
N THR A 36 -9.94 -9.72 15.76
CA THR A 36 -8.62 -10.35 15.69
C THR A 36 -7.91 -10.43 17.03
N ALA A 37 -8.54 -9.93 18.10
CA ALA A 37 -8.00 -10.03 19.45
C ALA A 37 -8.11 -11.48 19.99
N PRO A 38 -7.18 -11.91 20.87
CA PRO A 38 -7.24 -13.22 21.49
C PRO A 38 -8.53 -13.44 22.29
N ILE A 39 -9.03 -14.68 22.28
CA ILE A 39 -10.23 -15.08 23.05
C ILE A 39 -10.03 -14.84 24.55
N SER A 40 -8.80 -15.04 25.06
CA SER A 40 -8.44 -14.87 26.46
C SER A 40 -8.65 -13.44 26.99
N VAL A 41 -8.66 -12.45 26.11
CA VAL A 41 -8.93 -11.03 26.45
C VAL A 41 -10.29 -10.56 25.94
N GLY A 42 -11.19 -11.49 25.60
CA GLY A 42 -12.55 -11.19 25.18
C GLY A 42 -12.77 -11.09 23.67
N GLY A 43 -11.72 -11.21 22.85
CA GLY A 43 -11.82 -11.14 21.39
C GLY A 43 -12.47 -12.37 20.74
N MET A 44 -12.56 -12.36 19.40
CA MET A 44 -13.15 -13.45 18.61
C MET A 44 -12.12 -14.50 18.17
N GLY A 45 -10.83 -14.20 18.23
CA GLY A 45 -9.75 -15.16 17.95
C GLY A 45 -9.45 -15.38 16.47
N PHE A 46 -9.88 -14.49 15.57
CA PHE A 46 -9.42 -14.54 14.18
C PHE A 46 -7.96 -14.08 14.08
N SER A 47 -7.22 -14.62 13.11
CA SER A 47 -5.86 -14.18 12.80
C SER A 47 -5.87 -12.81 12.09
N LEU A 48 -6.82 -12.61 11.17
CA LEU A 48 -6.93 -11.42 10.32
C LEU A 48 -8.39 -11.00 10.10
N LYS A 49 -8.61 -9.72 9.78
CA LYS A 49 -9.91 -9.16 9.37
C LYS A 49 -9.77 -8.39 8.05
N TRP A 50 -10.71 -8.53 7.12
CA TRP A 50 -10.76 -7.67 5.95
C TRP A 50 -11.09 -6.22 6.35
N ASN A 51 -10.29 -5.28 5.86
CA ASN A 51 -10.53 -3.85 6.10
C ASN A 51 -11.52 -3.29 5.07
N MET A 52 -12.81 -3.54 5.30
CA MET A 52 -13.88 -3.06 4.42
C MET A 52 -14.01 -1.52 4.43
N GLY A 53 -13.64 -0.85 5.53
CA GLY A 53 -13.58 0.61 5.59
C GLY A 53 -12.53 1.17 4.63
N TRP A 54 -11.30 0.64 4.70
CA TRP A 54 -10.24 0.98 3.74
C TRP A 54 -10.65 0.64 2.31
N ALA A 55 -11.27 -0.52 2.06
CA ALA A 55 -11.64 -0.93 0.71
C ALA A 55 -12.65 0.05 0.09
N ASN A 56 -13.69 0.42 0.83
CA ASN A 56 -14.67 1.40 0.36
C ASN A 56 -14.04 2.76 0.05
N ASP A 57 -13.22 3.29 0.98
CA ASP A 57 -12.52 4.56 0.79
C ASP A 57 -11.55 4.50 -0.40
N PHE A 58 -10.80 3.41 -0.52
CA PHE A 58 -9.86 3.15 -1.61
C PHE A 58 -10.56 3.16 -2.98
N TYR A 59 -11.67 2.44 -3.13
CA TYR A 59 -12.41 2.42 -4.40
C TYR A 59 -13.10 3.75 -4.69
N ASP A 60 -13.66 4.43 -3.69
CA ASP A 60 -14.29 5.73 -3.89
C ASP A 60 -13.27 6.76 -4.40
N TYR A 61 -12.06 6.77 -3.83
CA TYR A 61 -10.98 7.64 -4.27
C TYR A 61 -10.50 7.31 -5.69
N LEU A 62 -10.20 6.03 -5.96
CA LEU A 62 -9.63 5.62 -7.25
C LEU A 62 -10.63 5.76 -8.41
N SER A 63 -11.92 5.53 -8.15
CA SER A 63 -12.98 5.68 -9.14
C SER A 63 -13.37 7.14 -9.39
N THR A 64 -12.91 8.06 -8.55
CA THR A 64 -13.12 9.49 -8.75
C THR A 64 -12.14 10.02 -9.80
N ASP A 65 -12.66 10.82 -10.74
CA ASP A 65 -11.84 11.49 -11.75
C ASP A 65 -10.71 12.30 -11.06
N PRO A 66 -9.46 12.25 -11.57
CA PRO A 66 -8.35 12.99 -10.99
C PRO A 66 -8.63 14.47 -10.72
N LEU A 67 -9.49 15.14 -11.50
CA LEU A 67 -9.87 16.53 -11.28
C LEU A 67 -10.59 16.76 -9.93
N PHE A 68 -11.36 15.77 -9.48
CA PHE A 68 -12.21 15.85 -8.28
C PHE A 68 -11.65 15.13 -7.05
N ARG A 69 -10.53 14.39 -7.19
CA ARG A 69 -9.92 13.63 -6.10
C ARG A 69 -9.51 14.48 -4.88
N GLN A 70 -9.22 15.77 -5.08
CA GLN A 70 -8.91 16.69 -3.99
C GLN A 70 -10.04 16.76 -2.94
N TYR A 71 -11.30 16.63 -3.36
CA TYR A 71 -12.47 16.68 -2.49
C TYR A 71 -12.72 15.36 -1.74
N LYS A 72 -11.94 14.32 -2.04
CA LYS A 72 -12.02 12.99 -1.46
C LYS A 72 -10.70 12.53 -0.85
N HIS A 73 -9.73 13.44 -0.66
CA HIS A 73 -8.39 13.09 -0.20
C HIS A 73 -8.39 12.37 1.17
N THR A 74 -9.38 12.65 2.01
CA THR A 74 -9.58 11.97 3.29
C THR A 74 -9.73 10.45 3.17
N ALA A 75 -10.20 9.94 2.03
CA ALA A 75 -10.28 8.51 1.76
C ALA A 75 -8.90 7.81 1.77
N LEU A 76 -7.80 8.54 1.54
CA LEU A 76 -6.45 7.98 1.63
C LEU A 76 -5.89 7.98 3.05
N ASN A 77 -6.18 9.02 3.84
CA ASN A 77 -5.54 9.25 5.14
C ASN A 77 -6.38 8.79 6.33
N PHE A 78 -7.72 8.78 6.22
CA PHE A 78 -8.62 8.39 7.31
C PHE A 78 -8.47 6.93 7.76
N PRO A 79 -8.28 5.92 6.87
CA PRO A 79 -8.18 4.54 7.32
C PRO A 79 -7.01 4.28 8.29
N LEU A 80 -5.96 5.12 8.28
CA LEU A 80 -4.86 5.05 9.24
C LEU A 80 -5.29 5.31 10.69
N MET A 81 -6.41 6.01 10.91
CA MET A 81 -6.93 6.31 12.26
C MET A 81 -7.31 5.04 13.04
N TYR A 82 -7.63 3.96 12.32
CA TYR A 82 -8.02 2.68 12.92
C TYR A 82 -7.22 1.49 12.37
N ALA A 83 -6.25 1.70 11.47
CA ALA A 83 -5.48 0.64 10.80
C ALA A 83 -4.72 -0.30 11.74
N PHE A 84 -4.53 0.07 13.01
CA PHE A 84 -3.85 -0.73 14.02
C PHE A 84 -4.79 -1.25 15.12
N SER A 85 -6.11 -1.12 14.93
CA SER A 85 -7.11 -1.64 15.88
C SER A 85 -7.38 -3.14 15.70
N GLU A 86 -7.09 -3.68 14.51
CA GLU A 86 -7.22 -5.09 14.16
C GLU A 86 -6.05 -5.48 13.24
N ASN A 87 -5.79 -6.79 13.10
CA ASN A 87 -4.85 -7.30 12.13
C ASN A 87 -5.48 -7.35 10.73
N TYR A 88 -5.34 -6.27 9.97
CA TYR A 88 -6.08 -6.12 8.71
C TYR A 88 -5.46 -6.82 7.49
N VAL A 89 -6.34 -7.26 6.60
CA VAL A 89 -6.08 -7.54 5.17
C VAL A 89 -6.71 -6.40 4.37
N MET A 90 -6.03 -5.96 3.30
CA MET A 90 -6.49 -4.97 2.34
C MET A 90 -7.08 -5.68 1.12
N PRO A 91 -8.42 -5.86 1.05
CA PRO A 91 -9.01 -6.71 0.04
C PRO A 91 -9.26 -5.96 -1.27
N ILE A 92 -8.83 -6.56 -2.37
CA ILE A 92 -9.41 -6.37 -3.69
C ILE A 92 -10.05 -7.71 -4.06
N SER A 93 -11.31 -7.91 -3.63
CA SER A 93 -12.00 -9.19 -3.71
C SER A 93 -12.92 -9.28 -4.93
N HIS A 94 -13.50 -10.47 -5.13
CA HIS A 94 -14.48 -10.74 -6.19
C HIS A 94 -15.73 -9.85 -6.13
N ASP A 95 -16.23 -9.55 -4.93
CA ASP A 95 -17.42 -8.72 -4.71
C ASP A 95 -17.25 -7.29 -5.24
N GLU A 96 -16.01 -6.85 -5.47
CA GLU A 96 -15.70 -5.50 -5.93
C GLU A 96 -15.56 -5.38 -7.45
N VAL A 97 -15.68 -6.49 -8.18
CA VAL A 97 -15.53 -6.52 -9.65
C VAL A 97 -16.72 -7.17 -10.37
N VAL A 98 -17.91 -7.06 -9.77
CA VAL A 98 -19.19 -7.61 -10.25
C VAL A 98 -20.33 -6.61 -10.10
N HIS A 99 -21.52 -6.97 -10.59
CA HIS A 99 -22.79 -6.28 -10.34
C HIS A 99 -22.78 -4.78 -10.72
N GLY A 100 -22.12 -4.43 -11.83
CA GLY A 100 -22.04 -3.04 -12.31
C GLY A 100 -20.96 -2.19 -11.62
N LYS A 101 -20.18 -2.77 -10.70
CA LYS A 101 -19.08 -2.08 -10.02
C LYS A 101 -17.84 -1.89 -10.91
N LYS A 102 -17.82 -2.46 -12.11
CA LYS A 102 -16.69 -2.53 -13.05
C LYS A 102 -15.54 -3.39 -12.54
N SER A 103 -14.71 -3.88 -13.47
CA SER A 103 -13.41 -4.47 -13.14
C SER A 103 -12.47 -3.43 -12.51
N PHE A 104 -11.43 -3.89 -11.81
CA PHE A 104 -10.49 -3.00 -11.13
C PHE A 104 -9.88 -1.94 -12.06
N VAL A 105 -9.42 -2.34 -13.25
CA VAL A 105 -8.82 -1.40 -14.23
C VAL A 105 -9.87 -0.44 -14.79
N ASP A 106 -11.12 -0.88 -14.95
CA ASP A 106 -12.15 -0.06 -15.58
C ASP A 106 -12.83 0.93 -14.62
N LYS A 107 -12.59 0.79 -13.30
CA LYS A 107 -12.95 1.81 -12.29
C LYS A 107 -12.28 3.15 -12.53
N PHE A 108 -11.08 3.16 -13.10
CA PHE A 108 -10.29 4.38 -13.32
C PHE A 108 -10.86 5.23 -14.47
N SER A 109 -10.82 6.55 -14.31
CA SER A 109 -11.15 7.53 -15.37
C SER A 109 -10.00 7.74 -16.35
N GLY A 110 -10.31 8.32 -17.50
CA GLY A 110 -9.34 8.67 -18.55
C GLY A 110 -9.37 7.72 -19.74
N GLU A 111 -8.39 7.86 -20.63
CA GLU A 111 -8.24 7.01 -21.80
C GLU A 111 -7.77 5.61 -21.43
N TYR A 112 -7.79 4.68 -22.39
CA TYR A 112 -7.38 3.29 -22.18
C TYR A 112 -6.04 3.16 -21.45
N GLY A 113 -5.02 3.95 -21.83
CA GLY A 113 -3.71 3.93 -21.18
C GLY A 113 -3.71 4.47 -19.74
N ASP A 114 -4.53 5.48 -19.45
CA ASP A 114 -4.63 6.09 -18.12
C ASP A 114 -5.20 5.11 -17.10
N LYS A 115 -6.12 4.24 -17.52
CA LYS A 115 -6.66 3.18 -16.67
C LYS A 115 -5.58 2.24 -16.16
N PHE A 116 -4.63 1.83 -17.00
CA PHE A 116 -3.50 1.00 -16.56
C PHE A 116 -2.56 1.76 -15.62
N LEU A 117 -2.28 3.05 -15.89
CA LEU A 117 -1.45 3.89 -15.02
C LEU A 117 -2.09 4.00 -13.63
N GLY A 118 -3.37 4.36 -13.59
CA GLY A 118 -4.19 4.43 -12.38
C GLY A 118 -4.19 3.11 -11.61
N ALA A 119 -4.44 1.99 -12.28
CA ALA A 119 -4.45 0.67 -11.67
C ALA A 119 -3.09 0.31 -11.05
N ARG A 120 -1.96 0.65 -11.70
CA ARG A 120 -0.63 0.41 -11.12
C ARG A 120 -0.38 1.23 -9.88
N VAL A 121 -0.68 2.53 -9.88
CA VAL A 121 -0.51 3.36 -8.66
C VAL A 121 -1.46 2.92 -7.53
N GLY A 122 -2.68 2.47 -7.86
CA GLY A 122 -3.62 1.88 -6.90
C GLY A 122 -3.09 0.58 -6.27
N LEU A 123 -2.53 -0.34 -7.06
CA LEU A 123 -1.90 -1.55 -6.54
C LEU A 123 -0.64 -1.25 -5.73
N LEU A 124 0.16 -0.26 -6.14
CA LEU A 124 1.30 0.18 -5.33
C LEU A 124 0.84 0.72 -3.97
N LEU A 125 -0.24 1.51 -3.92
CA LEU A 125 -0.84 1.94 -2.66
C LEU A 125 -1.28 0.75 -1.82
N GLN A 126 -2.07 -0.18 -2.38
CA GLN A 126 -2.49 -1.39 -1.65
C GLN A 126 -1.29 -2.14 -1.07
N MET A 127 -0.25 -2.37 -1.89
CA MET A 127 0.93 -3.14 -1.50
C MET A 127 1.76 -2.45 -0.42
N THR A 128 1.79 -1.12 -0.42
CA THR A 128 2.62 -0.33 0.49
C THR A 128 1.91 0.18 1.73
N TYR A 129 0.58 0.16 1.77
CA TYR A 129 -0.21 0.47 2.96
C TYR A 129 0.00 -0.60 4.06
N PRO A 130 -0.11 -0.28 5.37
CA PRO A 130 -0.09 -1.30 6.42
C PRO A 130 -1.18 -2.36 6.26
N GLY A 131 -0.88 -3.62 6.54
CA GLY A 131 -1.83 -4.75 6.48
C GLY A 131 -1.51 -5.77 5.38
N LYS A 132 -2.07 -6.98 5.47
CA LYS A 132 -1.84 -8.05 4.48
C LYS A 132 -2.63 -7.80 3.19
N LYS A 133 -2.32 -8.53 2.12
CA LYS A 133 -2.80 -8.23 0.76
C LYS A 133 -3.70 -9.35 0.23
N LEU A 134 -4.76 -8.97 -0.48
CA LEU A 134 -5.62 -9.91 -1.21
C LEU A 134 -5.98 -9.29 -2.56
N LEU A 135 -5.81 -10.06 -3.62
CA LEU A 135 -6.11 -9.68 -4.99
C LEU A 135 -6.88 -10.78 -5.69
N PHE A 136 -8.04 -10.46 -6.25
CA PHE A 136 -8.88 -11.40 -6.96
C PHE A 136 -8.41 -11.63 -8.40
N MET A 137 -8.52 -12.87 -8.86
CA MET A 137 -8.10 -13.31 -10.19
C MET A 137 -8.70 -12.47 -11.31
N GLY A 138 -7.95 -12.30 -12.40
CA GLY A 138 -8.30 -11.39 -13.49
C GLY A 138 -7.82 -9.96 -13.27
N THR A 139 -7.64 -9.54 -12.01
CA THR A 139 -7.11 -8.20 -11.70
C THR A 139 -5.64 -8.08 -12.07
N GLU A 140 -4.86 -9.15 -11.90
CA GLU A 140 -3.41 -9.18 -12.07
C GLU A 140 -2.94 -8.91 -13.50
N TYR A 141 -3.79 -9.09 -14.50
CA TYR A 141 -3.52 -8.72 -15.90
C TYR A 141 -4.50 -7.68 -16.45
N ALA A 142 -5.20 -6.98 -15.55
CA ALA A 142 -6.14 -5.92 -15.87
C ALA A 142 -7.26 -6.36 -16.84
N GLN A 143 -8.02 -7.40 -16.48
CA GLN A 143 -9.24 -7.74 -17.20
C GLN A 143 -10.22 -6.56 -17.20
N PHE A 144 -10.78 -6.21 -18.37
CA PHE A 144 -11.73 -5.09 -18.48
C PHE A 144 -13.16 -5.49 -18.14
N ARG A 145 -13.62 -6.64 -18.61
CA ARG A 145 -14.95 -7.12 -18.27
C ARG A 145 -15.03 -7.45 -16.79
N GLU A 146 -16.18 -7.15 -16.18
CA GLU A 146 -16.50 -7.66 -14.85
C GLU A 146 -16.32 -9.17 -14.78
N TRP A 147 -16.04 -9.66 -13.58
CA TRP A 147 -15.98 -11.09 -13.36
C TRP A 147 -17.37 -11.69 -13.62
N ASP A 148 -17.36 -12.81 -14.33
CA ASP A 148 -18.54 -13.53 -14.78
C ASP A 148 -18.34 -14.99 -14.40
N PHE A 149 -19.14 -15.48 -13.46
CA PHE A 149 -18.98 -16.82 -12.91
C PHE A 149 -19.33 -17.92 -13.92
N ASP A 150 -20.12 -17.61 -14.96
CA ASP A 150 -20.54 -18.55 -15.99
C ASP A 150 -19.47 -18.76 -17.07
N ASN A 151 -18.44 -17.91 -17.12
CA ASN A 151 -17.42 -17.92 -18.17
C ASN A 151 -16.00 -18.00 -17.59
N SER A 152 -15.06 -18.45 -18.42
CA SER A 152 -13.64 -18.37 -18.07
C SER A 152 -13.18 -16.92 -18.03
N LEU A 153 -12.13 -16.68 -17.25
CA LEU A 153 -11.32 -15.47 -17.35
C LEU A 153 -10.89 -15.18 -18.80
N GLU A 154 -10.80 -13.89 -19.16
CA GLU A 154 -10.50 -13.42 -20.51
C GLU A 154 -9.01 -13.53 -20.84
N TRP A 155 -8.48 -14.76 -20.85
CA TRP A 155 -7.05 -15.05 -21.04
C TRP A 155 -6.48 -14.50 -22.35
N PHE A 156 -7.30 -14.33 -23.39
CA PHE A 156 -6.90 -13.73 -24.67
C PHE A 156 -6.42 -12.28 -24.50
N MET A 157 -6.77 -11.58 -23.41
CA MET A 157 -6.24 -10.25 -23.12
C MET A 157 -4.72 -10.26 -22.96
N LEU A 158 -4.15 -11.37 -22.52
CA LEU A 158 -2.70 -11.54 -22.44
C LEU A 158 -2.02 -11.55 -23.81
N ASP A 159 -2.72 -11.55 -24.95
CA ASP A 159 -2.09 -11.37 -26.25
C ASP A 159 -1.74 -9.89 -26.53
N TYR A 160 -2.34 -8.96 -25.79
CA TYR A 160 -2.13 -7.52 -25.95
C TYR A 160 -0.99 -7.02 -25.06
N PRO A 161 -0.09 -6.15 -25.58
CA PRO A 161 1.12 -5.72 -24.85
C PRO A 161 0.84 -5.09 -23.48
N ASN A 162 -0.19 -4.25 -23.34
CA ASN A 162 -0.49 -3.57 -22.09
C ASN A 162 -0.86 -4.53 -20.96
N HIS A 163 -1.58 -5.61 -21.26
CA HIS A 163 -1.98 -6.61 -20.28
C HIS A 163 -0.82 -7.51 -19.88
N LYS A 164 0.05 -7.91 -20.82
CA LYS A 164 1.32 -8.60 -20.50
C LYS A 164 2.18 -7.76 -19.57
N TYR A 165 2.37 -6.49 -19.93
CA TYR A 165 3.14 -5.55 -19.13
C TYR A 165 2.53 -5.34 -17.73
N PHE A 166 1.20 -5.23 -17.64
CA PHE A 166 0.52 -5.10 -16.35
C PHE A 166 0.72 -6.34 -15.47
N ARG A 167 0.61 -7.54 -16.04
CA ARG A 167 0.92 -8.80 -15.35
C ARG A 167 2.37 -8.84 -14.85
N ASP A 168 3.32 -8.46 -15.68
CA ASP A 168 4.74 -8.45 -15.33
C ASP A 168 5.03 -7.41 -14.23
N TYR A 169 4.33 -6.28 -14.26
CA TYR A 169 4.34 -5.29 -13.17
C TYR A 169 3.81 -5.88 -11.86
N VAL A 170 2.66 -6.57 -11.88
CA VAL A 170 2.09 -7.20 -10.67
C VAL A 170 3.03 -8.28 -10.12
N SER A 171 3.65 -9.09 -11.00
CA SER A 171 4.67 -10.05 -10.61
C SER A 171 5.87 -9.38 -9.93
N SER A 172 6.36 -8.27 -10.49
CA SER A 172 7.48 -7.50 -9.93
C SER A 172 7.10 -6.85 -8.60
N LEU A 173 5.87 -6.36 -8.47
CA LEU A 173 5.34 -5.77 -7.24
C LEU A 173 5.26 -6.81 -6.11
N ASN A 174 4.84 -8.03 -6.41
CA ASN A 174 4.82 -9.13 -5.45
C ASN A 174 6.24 -9.54 -5.00
N ALA A 175 7.20 -9.64 -5.94
CA ALA A 175 8.60 -9.90 -5.58
C ALA A 175 9.15 -8.80 -4.68
N PHE A 176 8.89 -7.54 -5.02
CA PHE A 176 9.26 -6.38 -4.21
C PHE A 176 8.67 -6.44 -2.79
N TYR A 177 7.39 -6.80 -2.65
CA TYR A 177 6.76 -6.97 -1.34
C TYR A 177 7.48 -8.00 -0.47
N LEU A 178 7.80 -9.17 -1.04
CA LEU A 178 8.47 -10.24 -0.30
C LEU A 178 9.90 -9.87 0.11
N GLU A 179 10.63 -9.16 -0.75
CA GLU A 179 12.01 -8.73 -0.49
C GLU A 179 12.14 -7.62 0.56
N ARG A 180 11.10 -6.80 0.75
CA ARG A 180 11.14 -5.61 1.62
C ARG A 180 10.40 -5.84 2.93
N ARG A 181 11.17 -6.18 3.96
CA ARG A 181 10.71 -6.39 5.35
C ARG A 181 9.91 -5.22 5.92
N GLU A 182 10.19 -3.99 5.47
CA GLU A 182 9.47 -2.77 5.81
C GLU A 182 7.97 -2.84 5.48
N LEU A 183 7.59 -3.65 4.48
CA LEU A 183 6.23 -3.75 3.98
C LEU A 183 5.35 -4.74 4.73
N TRP A 184 5.92 -5.59 5.59
CA TRP A 184 5.15 -6.68 6.22
C TRP A 184 5.47 -6.99 7.68
N GLU A 185 6.64 -6.60 8.20
CA GLU A 185 7.02 -6.95 9.57
C GLU A 185 6.24 -6.19 10.64
N ARG A 186 5.90 -4.93 10.36
CA ARG A 186 5.24 -4.01 11.30
C ARG A 186 3.87 -3.56 10.80
N ASP A 187 3.14 -4.44 10.11
CA ASP A 187 1.83 -4.10 9.54
C ASP A 187 0.77 -3.75 10.59
N PHE A 188 0.90 -4.28 11.81
CA PHE A 188 -0.13 -4.21 12.84
C PHE A 188 0.26 -3.29 14.01
N THR A 189 1.28 -2.47 13.83
CA THR A 189 1.81 -1.59 14.88
C THR A 189 2.05 -0.19 14.33
N PRO A 190 1.68 0.89 15.03
CA PRO A 190 1.88 2.27 14.57
C PRO A 190 3.32 2.59 14.16
N GLU A 191 4.31 1.95 14.79
CA GLU A 191 5.74 2.16 14.51
C GLU A 191 6.15 1.69 13.10
N GLY A 192 5.30 0.93 12.40
CA GLY A 192 5.53 0.49 11.04
C GLY A 192 5.27 1.55 9.97
N PHE A 193 4.68 2.69 10.34
CA PHE A 193 4.20 3.71 9.40
C PHE A 193 4.37 5.13 9.94
N SER A 194 4.72 6.07 9.06
CA SER A 194 4.62 7.50 9.38
C SER A 194 4.29 8.32 8.14
N TRP A 195 3.33 9.25 8.25
CA TRP A 195 3.05 10.21 7.19
C TRP A 195 4.22 11.19 7.00
N LEU A 196 4.48 11.53 5.73
CA LEU A 196 5.39 12.61 5.33
C LEU A 196 4.60 13.74 4.67
N LEU A 197 3.63 13.37 3.81
CA LEU A 197 2.62 14.23 3.21
C LEU A 197 1.27 13.51 3.30
N ALA A 198 0.47 13.88 4.30
CA ALA A 198 -0.86 13.31 4.55
C ALA A 198 -2.01 14.14 3.97
N ASP A 199 -1.74 15.40 3.65
CA ASP A 199 -2.74 16.41 3.30
C ASP A 199 -2.27 17.29 2.14
N GLU A 200 -1.96 16.65 1.00
CA GLU A 200 -1.65 17.32 -0.26
C GLU A 200 -2.81 17.10 -1.25
N ALA A 201 -4.02 17.43 -0.77
CA ALA A 201 -5.28 17.21 -1.49
C ALA A 201 -5.31 17.91 -2.85
N GLU A 202 -4.88 19.17 -2.92
CA GLU A 202 -4.85 19.97 -4.15
C GLU A 202 -3.97 19.35 -5.24
N LYS A 203 -2.97 18.53 -4.85
CA LYS A 203 -2.06 17.84 -5.77
C LYS A 203 -2.40 16.37 -5.98
N ASN A 204 -3.39 15.83 -5.25
CA ASN A 204 -3.68 14.40 -5.19
C ASN A 204 -2.44 13.56 -4.89
N LEU A 205 -1.63 14.04 -3.94
CA LEU A 205 -0.33 13.47 -3.65
C LEU A 205 -0.31 12.94 -2.22
N VAL A 206 0.30 11.78 -2.03
CA VAL A 206 0.60 11.28 -0.68
C VAL A 206 2.03 10.79 -0.61
N ALA A 207 2.65 10.98 0.54
CA ALA A 207 3.94 10.41 0.84
C ALA A 207 4.00 9.89 2.27
N PHE A 208 4.58 8.72 2.45
CA PHE A 208 4.70 8.08 3.77
C PHE A 208 5.93 7.19 3.84
N ARG A 209 6.30 6.84 5.07
CA ARG A 209 7.43 5.96 5.38
C ARG A 209 6.92 4.65 5.94
N ARG A 210 7.59 3.56 5.57
CA ARG A 210 7.39 2.21 6.14
C ARG A 210 8.65 1.76 6.84
N HIS A 211 8.50 1.09 7.98
CA HIS A 211 9.61 0.69 8.85
C HIS A 211 9.62 -0.81 9.13
N SER A 212 10.81 -1.39 9.13
CA SER A 212 11.06 -2.79 9.50
C SER A 212 11.47 -2.92 10.98
N LEU A 213 11.54 -4.15 11.49
CA LEU A 213 11.97 -4.41 12.87
C LEU A 213 13.42 -4.02 13.13
N ASP A 214 14.29 -4.15 12.13
CA ASP A 214 15.73 -3.85 12.24
C ASP A 214 16.09 -2.37 12.04
N GLY A 215 15.07 -1.50 11.89
CA GLY A 215 15.23 -0.06 11.77
C GLY A 215 15.51 0.45 10.36
N ARG A 216 15.50 -0.43 9.34
CA ARG A 216 15.45 0.02 7.93
C ARG A 216 14.09 0.58 7.60
N SER A 217 14.05 1.43 6.57
CA SER A 217 12.82 2.07 6.13
C SER A 217 12.85 2.41 4.65
N ILE A 218 11.66 2.51 4.08
CA ILE A 218 11.43 3.00 2.72
C ILE A 218 10.46 4.18 2.75
N ILE A 219 10.54 5.04 1.74
CA ILE A 219 9.59 6.11 1.50
C ILE A 219 8.80 5.80 0.24
N VAL A 220 7.50 5.99 0.30
CA VAL A 220 6.57 5.79 -0.82
C VAL A 220 5.98 7.15 -1.17
N ILE A 221 6.01 7.50 -2.45
CA ILE A 221 5.46 8.74 -2.98
C ILE A 221 4.50 8.36 -4.10
N LEU A 222 3.25 8.82 -4.03
CA LEU A 222 2.20 8.48 -4.98
C LEU A 222 1.57 9.76 -5.51
N ASN A 223 1.48 9.86 -6.84
CA ASN A 223 0.78 10.92 -7.55
C ASN A 223 -0.48 10.34 -8.21
N PHE A 224 -1.64 10.70 -7.67
CA PHE A 224 -2.95 10.33 -8.22
C PHE A 224 -3.57 11.42 -9.09
N SER A 225 -2.85 12.50 -9.42
CA SER A 225 -3.36 13.51 -10.34
C SER A 225 -3.14 13.10 -11.81
N GLY A 226 -3.86 13.78 -12.70
CA GLY A 226 -3.70 13.66 -14.15
C GLY A 226 -2.49 14.41 -14.72
N VAL A 227 -1.65 15.02 -13.87
CA VAL A 227 -0.48 15.81 -14.26
C VAL A 227 0.75 15.44 -13.42
N THR A 228 1.93 15.81 -13.89
CA THR A 228 3.17 15.66 -13.09
C THR A 228 3.10 16.56 -11.87
N GLN A 229 3.47 16.04 -10.70
CA GLN A 229 3.44 16.77 -9.44
C GLN A 229 4.82 16.78 -8.78
N GLY A 230 5.17 17.93 -8.23
CA GLY A 230 6.36 18.12 -7.41
C GLY A 230 6.00 18.36 -5.95
N GLY A 231 6.93 18.04 -5.06
CA GLY A 231 6.75 18.28 -3.63
C GLY A 231 8.05 18.18 -2.87
N SER A 232 7.98 18.49 -1.58
CA SER A 232 9.09 18.32 -0.67
C SER A 232 8.61 18.02 0.75
N PHE A 233 9.38 17.24 1.51
CA PHE A 233 9.13 16.97 2.92
C PHE A 233 10.44 16.85 3.70
N GLU A 234 10.38 17.04 5.01
CA GLU A 234 11.55 16.96 5.89
C GLU A 234 12.05 15.52 6.04
N VAL A 235 13.37 15.36 6.01
CA VAL A 235 14.07 14.09 6.19
C VAL A 235 15.27 14.24 7.13
N GLY A 236 15.82 13.11 7.60
CA GLY A 236 16.97 13.12 8.50
C GLY A 236 18.22 13.71 7.85
N LYS A 237 18.98 14.52 8.61
CA LYS A 237 20.21 15.21 8.15
C LYS A 237 21.31 14.29 7.58
N ARG A 238 21.26 12.98 7.87
CA ARG A 238 22.28 12.00 7.51
C ARG A 238 21.68 10.84 6.72
N GLU A 239 20.64 11.10 5.95
CA GLU A 239 20.00 10.09 5.12
C GLU A 239 20.38 10.25 3.65
N SER A 240 20.50 9.13 2.95
CA SER A 240 20.55 9.08 1.49
C SER A 240 19.39 8.26 0.96
N PHE A 241 18.90 8.64 -0.22
CA PHE A 241 17.70 8.10 -0.83
C PHE A 241 18.02 7.52 -2.19
N MET A 242 17.57 6.29 -2.44
CA MET A 242 17.78 5.61 -3.70
C MET A 242 16.46 5.03 -4.21
N PRO A 243 16.05 5.33 -5.45
CA PRO A 243 14.93 4.66 -6.10
C PRO A 243 15.13 3.14 -6.10
N ILE A 244 14.14 2.40 -5.63
CA ILE A 244 14.16 0.93 -5.58
C ILE A 244 12.95 0.27 -6.25
N PHE A 245 11.88 1.04 -6.49
CA PHE A 245 10.70 0.57 -7.21
C PHE A 245 9.90 1.75 -7.76
N ASP A 246 9.21 1.57 -8.87
CA ASP A 246 8.27 2.53 -9.42
C ASP A 246 7.13 1.83 -10.19
N THR A 247 6.15 2.58 -10.67
CA THR A 247 5.01 2.04 -11.44
C THR A 247 5.37 1.63 -12.88
N GLY A 248 6.65 1.54 -13.21
CA GLY A 248 7.22 1.00 -14.45
C GLY A 248 7.23 1.97 -15.64
N ASN A 249 6.64 3.15 -15.50
CA ASN A 249 6.50 4.15 -16.56
C ASN A 249 7.36 5.42 -16.33
N LEU A 250 8.35 5.33 -15.44
CA LEU A 250 9.23 6.44 -15.10
C LEU A 250 10.55 6.35 -15.87
N SER A 251 10.98 7.46 -16.46
CA SER A 251 12.35 7.64 -16.97
C SER A 251 13.36 7.78 -15.83
N GLU A 252 14.66 7.74 -16.13
CA GLU A 252 15.70 8.01 -15.12
C GLU A 252 15.56 9.40 -14.48
N SER A 253 15.15 10.42 -15.25
CA SER A 253 14.89 11.75 -14.71
C SER A 253 13.68 11.78 -13.77
N ASP A 254 12.62 10.99 -14.07
CA ASP A 254 11.42 10.92 -13.22
C ASP A 254 11.70 10.23 -11.87
N ARG A 255 12.73 9.38 -11.83
CA ARG A 255 13.19 8.72 -10.60
C ARG A 255 14.07 9.61 -9.74
N SER A 256 14.50 10.76 -10.25
CA SER A 256 15.47 11.61 -9.56
C SER A 256 14.84 12.35 -8.39
N VAL A 257 15.58 12.37 -7.27
CA VAL A 257 15.24 13.15 -6.07
C VAL A 257 16.47 13.97 -5.68
N SER A 258 16.23 15.12 -5.05
CA SER A 258 17.30 16.03 -4.64
C SER A 258 17.12 16.48 -3.20
N LEU A 259 18.24 16.77 -2.53
CA LEU A 259 18.23 17.31 -1.18
C LEU A 259 18.48 18.81 -1.22
N SER A 260 17.67 19.56 -0.47
CA SER A 260 17.87 21.00 -0.25
C SER A 260 17.90 21.30 1.25
N LYS A 261 18.36 22.51 1.59
CA LYS A 261 18.37 23.03 2.96
C LYS A 261 17.36 24.16 3.08
N ASP A 262 16.57 24.09 4.15
CA ASP A 262 15.68 25.18 4.58
C ASP A 262 15.98 25.46 6.06
N GLY A 263 16.85 26.45 6.29
CA GLY A 263 17.47 26.67 7.60
C GLY A 263 18.19 25.42 8.12
N GLU A 264 17.76 24.91 9.28
CA GLU A 264 18.29 23.70 9.89
C GLU A 264 17.70 22.40 9.32
N ARG A 265 16.61 22.49 8.54
CA ARG A 265 15.92 21.33 7.99
C ARG A 265 16.61 20.81 6.74
N THR A 266 16.49 19.51 6.49
CA THR A 266 16.89 18.89 5.23
C THR A 266 15.62 18.43 4.54
N LEU A 267 15.37 18.94 3.34
CA LEU A 267 14.19 18.59 2.57
C LEU A 267 14.57 17.64 1.44
N LEU A 268 13.76 16.60 1.25
CA LEU A 268 13.78 15.78 0.04
C LEU A 268 12.79 16.38 -0.94
N ASN A 269 13.28 16.77 -2.12
CA ASN A 269 12.48 17.29 -3.22
C ASN A 269 12.33 16.21 -4.29
N PHE A 270 11.14 16.10 -4.85
CA PHE A 270 10.81 15.10 -5.86
C PHE A 270 9.88 15.68 -6.91
N CYS A 271 9.84 15.02 -8.07
CA CYS A 271 8.90 15.27 -9.15
C CYS A 271 8.44 13.93 -9.69
N VAL A 272 7.15 13.63 -9.61
CA VAL A 272 6.59 12.31 -9.98
C VAL A 272 5.54 12.49 -11.07
N PRO A 273 5.65 11.78 -12.20
CA PRO A 273 4.69 11.86 -13.30
C PRO A 273 3.25 11.57 -12.90
N ARG A 274 2.29 11.94 -13.75
CA ARG A 274 0.86 11.65 -13.54
C ARG A 274 0.61 10.16 -13.28
N LEU A 275 -0.38 9.87 -12.44
CA LEU A 275 -0.85 8.50 -12.16
C LEU A 275 0.29 7.49 -11.95
N SER A 276 1.25 7.85 -11.11
CA SER A 276 2.48 7.07 -10.95
C SER A 276 2.98 7.13 -9.50
N GLY A 277 3.95 6.27 -9.18
CA GLY A 277 4.52 6.21 -7.85
C GLY A 277 5.99 5.79 -7.85
N LEU A 278 6.68 6.21 -6.80
CA LEU A 278 8.11 6.01 -6.60
C LEU A 278 8.35 5.54 -5.16
N VAL A 279 9.21 4.53 -5.01
CA VAL A 279 9.64 4.01 -3.71
C VAL A 279 11.14 4.19 -3.56
N LEU A 280 11.55 4.77 -2.43
CA LEU A 280 12.93 5.10 -2.11
C LEU A 280 13.41 4.28 -0.91
N GLU A 281 14.58 3.66 -1.01
CA GLU A 281 15.31 3.13 0.16
C GLU A 281 15.93 4.29 0.94
N CYS A 282 15.77 4.28 2.27
CA CYS A 282 16.45 5.24 3.14
C CYS A 282 17.66 4.59 3.82
N LYS A 283 18.86 5.12 3.57
CA LYS A 283 20.09 4.67 4.25
C LYS A 283 20.60 5.76 5.18
N VAL A 284 20.83 5.41 6.44
CA VAL A 284 21.47 6.29 7.42
C VAL A 284 22.99 6.21 7.24
N ASN A 285 23.59 7.33 6.84
CA ASN A 285 25.03 7.48 6.72
C ASN A 285 25.67 7.56 8.11
N ARG A 286 26.07 6.40 8.65
CA ARG A 286 26.88 6.33 9.87
C ARG A 286 28.32 6.73 9.52
N HIS A 287 28.78 7.87 10.03
CA HIS A 287 30.20 8.22 10.00
C HIS A 287 30.98 7.18 10.81
N ARG A 288 32.00 6.54 10.23
CA ARG A 288 33.06 5.91 11.04
C ARG A 288 33.68 7.02 11.90
N PRO A 289 33.89 6.83 13.22
CA PRO A 289 34.68 7.78 13.98
C PRO A 289 36.04 7.94 13.29
N SER A 290 36.43 9.17 12.99
CA SER A 290 37.79 9.43 12.52
C SER A 290 38.73 8.89 13.58
N ALA A 291 39.59 7.93 13.21
CA ALA A 291 40.67 7.52 14.06
C ALA A 291 41.51 8.77 14.34
N LYS A 292 41.38 9.33 15.56
CA LYS A 292 42.31 10.35 16.03
C LYS A 292 43.69 9.73 15.93
N ARG A 293 44.48 10.23 14.96
CA ARG A 293 45.93 10.06 14.91
C ARG A 293 46.44 10.39 16.31
N ALA A 294 46.94 9.38 17.02
CA ALA A 294 47.85 9.58 18.13
C ALA A 294 49.15 10.14 17.53
N ALA A 295 49.16 11.45 17.30
CA ALA A 295 50.38 12.21 17.08
C ALA A 295 51.07 12.37 18.44
N GLY A 296 52.36 12.04 18.45
CA GLY A 296 53.12 11.70 19.63
C GLY A 296 53.32 12.82 20.64
N LYS A 297 53.76 12.39 21.82
CA LYS A 297 54.70 13.15 22.63
C LYS A 297 55.90 12.24 22.92
N GLN A 298 57.05 12.75 22.51
CA GLN A 298 58.37 12.38 23.03
C GLN A 298 58.42 12.59 24.54
#